data_AF-A0A497F3I6-F1
#
_entry.id   AF-A0A497F3I6-F1
#
_cell.length_a   1.000
_cell.length_b   1.000
_cell.length_c   1.000
_cell.angle_alpha   90.00
_cell.angle_beta   90.00
_cell.angle_gamma   90.00
#
_symmetry.space_group_name_H-M   'P 1'
#
loop_
_entity.id
_entity.type
_entity.pdbx_description
1 polymer ?
#
loop_
_entity_poly.entity_id
_entity_poly.type
_entity_poly.pdbx_seq_one_letter_code
_entity_poly.pdbx_strand_id
1 'polypeptide(L)'
;MKVLPRGMMTTLVIELPESDLARRMEIISELHRNRIIYDVDEAGNILIDGFELEKVKEPRSDYFFIKYELSDGALTKWVYVRAKEPGTYYRIKAMHCSSAKSYIKALKRRMLPSSYVKLAICAQKVLEK
;
A
#
# COMPACT_ATOMS: atom_id res chain seq x y z
N MET A 1 -20.10 -7.00 15.79
CA MET A 1 -19.37 -6.50 14.60
C MET A 1 -19.41 -4.99 14.64
N LYS A 2 -18.29 -4.30 14.91
CA LYS A 2 -18.23 -2.83 14.85
C LYS A 2 -18.13 -2.43 13.37
N VAL A 3 -19.17 -1.79 12.86
CA VAL A 3 -19.20 -1.20 11.52
C VAL A 3 -18.32 0.05 11.57
N LEU A 4 -17.14 -0.01 10.95
CA LEU A 4 -16.30 1.17 10.73
C LEU A 4 -17.12 2.22 9.94
N PRO A 5 -16.97 3.53 10.22
CA PRO A 5 -17.70 4.56 9.52
C PRO A 5 -17.45 4.44 8.01
N ARG A 6 -18.52 4.56 7.22
CA ARG A 6 -18.50 4.51 5.75
C ARG A 6 -17.79 5.74 5.19
N GLY A 7 -16.47 5.80 5.33
CA GLY A 7 -15.65 6.71 4.52
C GLY A 7 -15.84 6.35 3.05
N MET A 8 -15.95 7.35 2.18
CA MET A 8 -15.93 7.12 0.74
C MET A 8 -14.62 6.42 0.40
N MET A 9 -14.70 5.27 -0.26
CA MET A 9 -13.49 4.57 -0.71
C MET A 9 -12.79 5.45 -1.73
N THR A 10 -11.49 5.62 -1.56
CA THR A 10 -10.63 6.42 -2.43
C THR A 10 -9.42 5.61 -2.83
N THR A 11 -8.76 6.02 -3.91
CA THR A 11 -7.57 5.33 -4.42
C THR A 11 -6.45 6.35 -4.54
N LEU A 12 -5.31 6.04 -3.92
CA LEU A 12 -4.06 6.74 -4.15
C LEU A 12 -3.34 6.10 -5.34
N VAL A 13 -3.03 6.91 -6.36
CA VAL A 13 -2.31 6.47 -7.55
C VAL A 13 -0.83 6.84 -7.40
N ILE A 14 0.05 5.85 -7.56
CA ILE A 14 1.50 6.05 -7.58
C ILE A 14 1.96 5.91 -9.02
N GLU A 15 2.19 7.06 -9.65
CA GLU A 15 2.73 7.15 -11.01
C GLU A 15 4.25 6.93 -10.96
N LEU A 16 4.71 5.92 -11.70
CA LEU A 16 6.12 5.58 -11.83
C LEU A 16 6.46 5.47 -13.30
N PRO A 17 7.54 6.12 -13.78
CA PRO A 17 8.02 5.92 -15.14
C PRO A 17 8.27 4.43 -15.39
N GLU A 18 7.93 3.93 -16.58
CA GLU A 18 8.14 2.52 -16.93
C GLU A 18 9.60 2.08 -16.79
N SER A 19 10.55 3.01 -17.00
CA SER A 19 11.98 2.79 -16.84
C SER A 19 12.42 2.58 -15.38
N ASP A 20 11.62 2.96 -14.39
CA ASP A 20 11.96 2.90 -12.96
C ASP A 20 11.41 1.62 -12.31
N LEU A 21 11.74 0.47 -12.91
CA LEU A 21 11.34 -0.85 -12.39
C LEU A 21 11.85 -1.09 -10.97
N ALA A 22 13.05 -0.60 -10.65
CA ALA A 22 13.66 -0.76 -9.33
C ALA A 22 12.79 -0.13 -8.23
N ARG A 23 12.36 1.12 -8.40
CA ARG A 23 11.47 1.80 -7.45
C ARG A 23 10.11 1.14 -7.37
N ARG A 24 9.56 0.68 -8.50
CA ARG A 24 8.30 -0.08 -8.51
C ARG A 24 8.40 -1.34 -7.64
N MET A 25 9.49 -2.10 -7.80
CA MET A 25 9.71 -3.32 -7.03
C MET A 25 9.98 -3.05 -5.55
N GLU A 26 10.65 -1.95 -5.22
CA GLU A 26 10.85 -1.51 -3.84
C GLU A 26 9.50 -1.20 -3.16
N ILE A 27 8.65 -0.41 -3.81
CA ILE A 27 7.31 -0.08 -3.29
C ILE A 27 6.47 -1.33 -3.13
N ILE A 28 6.42 -2.20 -4.15
CA ILE A 28 5.66 -3.46 -4.08
C ILE A 28 6.16 -4.36 -2.95
N SER A 29 7.48 -4.42 -2.73
CA SER A 29 8.07 -5.18 -1.63
C SER A 29 7.62 -4.64 -0.27
N GLU A 30 7.60 -3.32 -0.09
CA GLU A 30 7.08 -2.69 1.12
C GLU A 30 5.58 -2.95 1.33
N LEU A 31 4.78 -2.90 0.26
CA LEU A 31 3.36 -3.24 0.32
C LEU A 31 3.15 -4.70 0.74
N HIS A 32 3.96 -5.62 0.22
CA HIS A 32 3.92 -7.04 0.59
C HIS A 32 4.30 -7.27 2.05
N ARG A 33 5.41 -6.70 2.53
CA ARG A 33 5.81 -6.79 3.95
C ARG A 33 4.69 -6.31 4.87
N ASN A 34 3.96 -5.31 4.41
CA ASN A 34 2.88 -4.67 5.16
C ASN A 34 1.49 -5.25 4.92
N ARG A 35 1.34 -6.26 4.06
CA ARG A 35 0.04 -6.84 3.67
C ARG A 35 -0.94 -5.76 3.19
N ILE A 36 -0.43 -4.69 2.57
CA ILE A 36 -1.24 -3.65 1.95
C ILE A 36 -1.78 -4.16 0.64
N ILE A 37 -3.09 -4.03 0.50
CA ILE A 37 -3.80 -4.39 -0.71
C ILE A 37 -3.58 -3.29 -1.75
N TYR A 38 -3.21 -3.69 -2.96
CA TYR A 38 -3.00 -2.79 -4.09
C TYR A 38 -3.43 -3.46 -5.40
N ASP A 39 -3.54 -2.65 -6.44
CA ASP A 39 -3.70 -3.08 -7.83
C ASP A 39 -2.65 -2.42 -8.72
N VAL A 40 -2.56 -2.84 -9.99
CA VAL A 40 -1.71 -2.23 -11.00
C VAL A 40 -2.51 -2.01 -12.27
N ASP A 41 -2.53 -0.76 -12.76
CA ASP A 41 -3.24 -0.43 -13.99
C ASP A 41 -2.45 -0.82 -15.25
N GLU A 42 -3.04 -0.61 -16.42
CA GLU A 42 -2.43 -0.94 -17.71
C GLU A 42 -1.14 -0.15 -17.99
N ALA A 43 -0.98 1.02 -17.39
CA ALA A 43 0.25 1.84 -17.47
C ALA A 43 1.33 1.42 -16.45
N GLY A 44 1.02 0.45 -15.59
CA GLY A 44 1.93 -0.01 -14.55
C GLY A 44 2.00 0.90 -13.33
N ASN A 45 1.03 1.81 -13.15
CA ASN A 45 0.89 2.60 -11.93
C ASN A 45 0.37 1.70 -10.81
N ILE A 46 0.79 2.00 -9.57
CA ILE A 46 0.33 1.26 -8.40
C ILE A 46 -0.89 1.97 -7.81
N LEU A 47 -1.99 1.25 -7.68
CA LEU A 47 -3.25 1.74 -7.13
C LEU A 47 -3.43 1.23 -5.71
N ILE A 48 -3.60 2.13 -4.74
CA ILE A 48 -3.77 1.77 -3.34
C ILE A 48 -5.13 2.24 -2.87
N ASP A 49 -6.03 1.29 -2.65
CA ASP A 49 -7.36 1.58 -2.13
C ASP A 49 -7.33 1.80 -0.63
N GLY A 50 -8.13 2.75 -0.18
CA GLY A 50 -8.24 3.07 1.23
C GLY A 50 -9.29 4.13 1.53
N PHE A 51 -9.10 4.75 2.67
CA PHE A 51 -9.97 5.80 3.19
C PHE A 51 -9.12 7.03 3.54
N GLU A 52 -9.76 8.19 3.65
CA GLU A 52 -9.13 9.41 4.15
C GLU A 52 -7.86 9.79 3.37
N LEU A 53 -7.97 9.89 2.04
CA LEU A 53 -6.91 10.43 1.20
C LEU A 53 -6.72 11.92 1.50
N GLU A 54 -5.52 12.30 1.94
CA GLU A 54 -5.21 13.67 2.34
C GLU A 54 -3.79 14.10 1.97
N LYS A 55 -3.58 15.41 1.93
CA LYS A 55 -2.28 16.04 1.66
C LYS A 55 -1.71 16.61 2.96
N VAL A 56 -0.54 16.17 3.37
CA VAL A 56 0.10 16.53 4.65
C VAL A 56 1.55 16.94 4.48
N LYS A 57 2.09 17.69 5.45
CA LYS A 57 3.53 18.00 5.51
C LYS A 57 4.24 17.00 6.42
N GLU A 58 5.40 16.53 5.99
CA GLU A 58 6.24 15.59 6.72
C GLU A 58 7.72 15.98 6.59
N PRO A 59 8.50 15.96 7.68
CA PRO A 59 9.93 16.25 7.65
C PRO A 59 10.73 15.03 7.15
N ARG A 60 10.36 14.50 5.99
CA ARG A 60 11.01 13.36 5.32
C ARG A 60 11.34 13.70 3.88
N SER A 61 12.31 12.98 3.32
CA SER A 61 12.74 13.11 1.92
C SER A 61 12.41 11.87 1.09
N ASP A 62 12.04 10.76 1.73
CA ASP A 62 11.70 9.49 1.08
C ASP A 62 10.57 9.68 0.06
N TYR A 63 10.64 8.98 -1.07
CA TYR A 63 9.57 9.03 -2.07
C TYR A 63 8.30 8.30 -1.58
N PHE A 64 8.47 7.18 -0.90
CA PHE A 64 7.39 6.31 -0.42
C PHE A 64 7.73 5.78 0.97
N PHE A 65 6.76 5.73 1.87
CA PHE A 65 6.90 5.02 3.15
C PHE A 65 5.53 4.65 3.74
N ILE A 66 5.54 3.79 4.77
CA ILE A 66 4.35 3.38 5.50
C ILE A 66 4.51 3.77 6.97
N LYS A 67 3.49 4.40 7.56
CA LYS A 67 3.40 4.65 9.01
C LYS A 67 2.26 3.84 9.61
N TYR A 68 2.42 3.50 10.88
CA TYR A 68 1.42 2.79 11.66
C TYR A 68 0.85 3.72 12.72
N GLU A 69 -0.46 3.66 12.88
CA GLU A 69 -1.16 4.31 13.98
C GLU A 69 -1.99 3.26 14.71
N LEU A 70 -1.89 3.25 16.04
CA LEU A 70 -2.72 2.42 16.90
C LEU A 70 -3.76 3.33 17.55
N SER A 71 -5.04 3.10 17.26
CA SER A 71 -6.15 3.84 17.86
C SER A 71 -7.23 2.87 18.28
N ASP A 72 -7.66 2.92 19.53
CA ASP A 72 -8.70 2.05 20.10
C ASP A 72 -8.49 0.54 19.85
N GLY A 73 -7.23 0.10 19.87
CA GLY A 73 -6.84 -1.30 19.61
C GLY A 73 -6.88 -1.71 18.13
N ALA A 74 -7.17 -0.79 17.21
CA ALA A 74 -7.12 -1.02 15.78
C ALA A 74 -5.80 -0.49 15.19
N LEU A 75 -5.13 -1.32 14.39
CA LEU A 75 -3.94 -0.96 13.63
C LEU A 75 -4.34 -0.30 12.30
N THR A 76 -4.05 0.98 12.16
CA THR A 76 -4.14 1.74 10.92
C THR A 76 -2.78 1.73 10.24
N LYS A 77 -2.77 1.50 8.92
CA LYS A 77 -1.58 1.59 8.08
C LYS A 77 -1.78 2.72 7.09
N TRP A 78 -0.97 3.76 7.22
CA TRP A 78 -0.95 4.89 6.32
C TRP A 78 0.12 4.70 5.28
N VAL A 79 -0.26 4.77 4.01
CA VAL A 79 0.71 4.81 2.90
C VAL A 79 0.95 6.26 2.52
N TYR A 80 2.21 6.65 2.43
CA TYR A 80 2.65 7.99 2.07
C TYR A 80 3.39 7.98 0.74
N VAL A 81 3.06 8.94 -0.13
CA VAL A 81 3.72 9.16 -1.42
C VAL A 81 4.04 10.64 -1.56
N ARG A 82 5.29 10.95 -1.89
CA ARG A 82 5.77 12.34 -1.98
C ARG A 82 5.05 13.07 -3.11
N ALA A 83 4.51 14.24 -2.80
CA ALA A 83 3.96 15.15 -3.79
C ALA A 83 5.08 15.86 -4.56
N LYS A 84 4.72 16.64 -5.60
CA LYS A 84 5.68 17.48 -6.33
C LYS A 84 6.32 18.55 -5.44
N GLU A 85 5.56 19.04 -4.46
CA GLU A 85 6.02 20.03 -3.49
C GLU A 85 6.92 19.37 -2.43
N PRO A 86 8.14 19.89 -2.19
CA PRO A 86 9.05 19.35 -1.18
C PRO A 86 8.41 19.31 0.23
N GLY A 87 8.72 18.26 0.99
CA GLY A 87 8.19 18.08 2.35
C GLY A 87 6.69 17.83 2.43
N THR A 88 6.04 17.57 1.29
CA THR A 88 4.60 17.39 1.20
C THR A 88 4.26 16.03 0.61
N TYR A 89 3.25 15.37 1.17
CA TYR A 89 2.91 13.99 0.88
C TYR A 89 1.40 13.82 0.71
N TYR A 90 1.00 12.98 -0.23
CA TYR A 90 -0.32 12.36 -0.18
C TYR A 90 -0.26 11.15 0.75
N ARG A 91 -1.22 11.01 1.65
CA ARG A 91 -1.37 9.81 2.47
C ARG A 91 -2.78 9.27 2.43
N ILE A 92 -2.91 7.95 2.54
CA ILE A 92 -4.19 7.25 2.58
C ILE A 92 -4.18 6.17 3.67
N LYS A 93 -5.31 6.00 4.39
CA LYS A 93 -5.54 4.86 5.28
C LYS A 93 -5.74 3.63 4.42
N ALA A 94 -4.66 2.89 4.18
CA ALA A 94 -4.65 1.82 3.22
C ALA A 94 -5.39 0.59 3.74
N MET A 95 -6.13 -0.08 2.84
CA MET A 95 -6.68 -1.39 3.14
C MET A 95 -5.56 -2.42 3.31
N HIS A 96 -5.64 -3.20 4.38
CA HIS A 96 -4.63 -4.22 4.68
C HIS A 96 -5.26 -5.50 5.22
N CYS A 97 -4.50 -6.58 5.14
CA CYS A 97 -4.91 -7.89 5.64
C CYS A 97 -4.22 -8.23 6.96
N SER A 98 -4.99 -8.73 7.93
CA SER A 98 -4.47 -9.20 9.21
C SER A 98 -3.65 -10.50 9.10
N SER A 99 -3.89 -11.32 8.07
CA SER A 99 -3.22 -12.62 7.88
C SER A 99 -2.56 -12.74 6.50
N ALA A 100 -1.48 -13.51 6.41
CA ALA A 100 -0.83 -13.84 5.14
C ALA A 100 -1.80 -14.53 4.18
N LYS A 101 -2.59 -15.50 4.67
CA LYS A 101 -3.57 -16.24 3.85
C LYS A 101 -4.63 -15.33 3.23
N SER A 102 -5.20 -14.40 4.01
CA SER A 102 -6.19 -13.45 3.48
C SER A 102 -5.55 -12.47 2.51
N TYR A 103 -4.30 -12.06 2.77
CA TYR A 103 -3.55 -11.19 1.89
C TYR A 103 -3.33 -11.80 0.51
N ILE A 104 -2.76 -13.01 0.44
CA ILE A 104 -2.54 -13.71 -0.84
C ILE A 104 -3.84 -13.95 -1.59
N LYS A 105 -4.93 -14.28 -0.88
CA LYS A 105 -6.26 -14.43 -1.48
C LYS A 105 -6.77 -13.12 -2.08
N ALA A 106 -6.55 -11.99 -1.42
CA ALA A 106 -6.94 -10.67 -1.90
C ALA A 106 -6.17 -10.27 -3.17
N LEU A 107 -4.85 -10.49 -3.20
CA LEU A 107 -4.02 -10.21 -4.38
C LEU A 107 -4.44 -11.05 -5.60
N LYS A 108 -4.72 -12.34 -5.42
CA LYS A 108 -5.22 -13.22 -6.50
C LYS A 108 -6.56 -12.75 -7.07
N ARG A 109 -7.45 -12.23 -6.22
CA ARG A 109 -8.76 -11.71 -6.65
C ARG A 109 -8.67 -10.43 -7.48
N ARG A 110 -7.60 -9.65 -7.31
CA ARG A 110 -7.27 -8.48 -8.14
C ARG A 110 -6.58 -8.83 -9.44
N MET A 111 -6.41 -10.12 -9.75
CA MET A 111 -5.78 -10.58 -10.99
C MET A 111 -4.36 -10.04 -11.21
N LEU A 112 -3.66 -9.69 -10.12
CA LEU A 112 -2.27 -9.25 -10.19
C LEU A 112 -1.38 -10.30 -10.88
N PRO A 113 -0.31 -9.88 -11.58
CA PRO A 113 0.64 -10.77 -12.21
C PRO A 113 1.12 -11.87 -11.26
N SER A 114 1.21 -13.10 -11.76
CA SER A 114 1.59 -14.26 -10.95
C SER A 114 2.97 -14.09 -10.27
N SER A 115 3.88 -13.33 -10.89
CA SER A 115 5.18 -12.94 -10.34
C SER A 115 5.03 -12.15 -9.03
N TYR A 116 4.12 -11.18 -8.98
CA TYR A 116 3.87 -10.37 -7.78
C TYR A 116 3.23 -11.20 -6.67
N VAL A 117 2.30 -12.09 -7.02
CA VAL A 117 1.71 -13.01 -6.04
C VAL A 117 2.78 -13.96 -5.46
N LYS A 118 3.71 -14.46 -6.28
CA LYS A 118 4.84 -15.27 -5.80
C LYS A 118 5.76 -14.46 -4.88
N LEU A 119 6.07 -13.22 -5.24
CA LEU A 119 6.86 -12.31 -4.41
C LEU A 119 6.19 -12.07 -3.05
N ALA A 120 4.87 -11.84 -3.03
CA ALA A 120 4.09 -11.70 -1.82
C ALA A 120 4.18 -12.94 -0.92
N ILE A 121 4.05 -14.14 -1.50
CA ILE A 121 4.17 -15.41 -0.76
C ILE A 121 5.55 -15.54 -0.12
N CYS A 122 6.61 -15.23 -0.87
CA CYS A 122 7.98 -15.25 -0.35
C CYS A 122 8.15 -14.26 0.81
N ALA A 123 7.65 -13.03 0.66
CA ALA A 123 7.71 -12.02 1.71
C ALA A 123 6.98 -12.44 2.99
N GLN A 124 5.82 -13.10 2.87
CA GLN A 124 5.08 -13.57 4.06
C GLN A 124 5.81 -14.68 4.81
N LYS A 125 6.47 -15.61 4.10
CA LYS A 125 7.23 -16.69 4.73
C LYS A 125 8.43 -16.21 5.54
N VAL A 126 9.04 -15.09 5.16
CA VAL A 126 10.18 -14.50 5.88
C VAL A 126 9.72 -13.87 7.20
N LEU A 127 8.53 -13.29 7.23
CA LEU A 127 7.97 -12.62 8.42
C LEU A 127 7.37 -13.58 9.45
N GLU A 128 7.13 -14.83 9.07
CA GLU A 128 6.59 -15.88 9.96
C GLU A 128 7.69 -16.74 10.60
N LYS A 129 8.97 -16.42 10.35
CA LYS A 129 10.14 -17.01 11.02
C LYS A 129 10.67 -16.08 12.09
#